data_AF-K2NBS0-F1
#
_entry.id   AF-K2NBS0-F1
#
_cell.length_a   1.000
_cell.length_b   1.000
_cell.length_c   1.000
_cell.angle_alpha   90.00
_cell.angle_beta   90.00
_cell.angle_gamma   90.00
#
_symmetry.space_group_name_H-M   'P 1'
#
loop_
_entity.id
_entity.type
_entity.pdbx_description
1 polymer ?
#
loop_
_entity_poly.entity_id
_entity_poly.type
_entity_poly.pdbx_seq_one_letter_code
_entity_poly.pdbx_strand_id
1 'polypeptide(L)'
;METDCMNKICSFLRKFLSIIMGILLAFFTLLYVIGAGRVITLEHNFKHAGFAHFLGMLFSIITAICYISLHFVPRKAYRLLYFISVMLVLTMFFVAHSMGLAGPVVSDCNLLGIINYSDIVKKWRNMGTVGVIFNNETQSKQVIGKLGEPIQHCVEQELTFASALIMLILQVFALFDVQKVLLTRVRSKTYGERFVEMGISN
;
A
#
# COMPACT_ATOMS: atom_id res chain seq x y z
N MET A 1 -20.54 0.83 -36.28
CA MET A 1 -21.21 -0.30 -35.60
C MET A 1 -20.21 -1.22 -34.90
N GLU A 2 -19.15 -1.70 -35.57
CA GLU A 2 -18.10 -2.53 -34.94
C GLU A 2 -17.29 -1.79 -33.86
N THR A 3 -16.97 -0.51 -34.10
CA THR A 3 -16.28 0.36 -33.15
C THR A 3 -17.06 0.57 -31.84
N ASP A 4 -18.40 0.62 -31.89
CA ASP A 4 -19.24 0.76 -30.70
C ASP A 4 -19.31 -0.51 -29.86
N CYS A 5 -19.29 -1.69 -30.50
CA CYS A 5 -19.24 -2.97 -29.82
C CYS A 5 -17.91 -3.14 -29.08
N MET A 6 -16.79 -2.87 -29.77
CA MET A 6 -15.45 -2.93 -29.19
C MET A 6 -15.31 -1.95 -28.01
N ASN A 7 -15.84 -0.74 -28.12
CA ASN A 7 -15.85 0.25 -27.03
C ASN A 7 -16.65 -0.21 -25.81
N LYS A 8 -17.80 -0.87 -26.01
CA LYS A 8 -18.61 -1.45 -24.92
C LYS A 8 -17.87 -2.59 -24.22
N ILE A 9 -17.26 -3.50 -24.98
CA ILE A 9 -16.49 -4.63 -24.45
C ILE A 9 -15.27 -4.13 -23.65
N CYS A 10 -14.48 -3.20 -24.20
CA CYS A 10 -13.34 -2.61 -23.50
C CYS A 10 -13.77 -1.89 -22.21
N SER A 11 -14.90 -1.18 -22.24
CA SER A 11 -15.45 -0.50 -21.06
C SER A 11 -15.90 -1.48 -19.98
N PHE A 12 -16.48 -2.62 -20.36
CA PHE A 12 -16.88 -3.69 -19.46
C PHE A 12 -15.65 -4.39 -18.84
N LEU A 13 -14.69 -4.82 -19.66
CA LEU A 13 -13.44 -5.43 -19.20
C LEU A 13 -12.68 -4.54 -18.22
N ARG A 14 -12.61 -3.23 -18.49
CA ARG A 14 -11.99 -2.27 -17.57
C ARG A 14 -12.68 -2.26 -16.20
N LYS A 15 -14.02 -2.23 -16.16
CA LYS A 15 -14.75 -2.26 -14.86
C LYS A 15 -14.47 -3.55 -14.11
N PHE A 16 -14.45 -4.67 -14.83
CA PHE A 16 -14.21 -5.98 -14.24
C PHE A 16 -12.80 -6.07 -13.62
N LEU A 17 -11.78 -5.62 -14.35
CA LEU A 17 -10.40 -5.53 -13.85
C LEU A 17 -10.29 -4.58 -12.65
N SER A 18 -10.97 -3.44 -12.69
CA SER A 18 -11.00 -2.47 -11.59
C SER A 18 -11.59 -3.07 -10.30
N ILE A 19 -12.66 -3.89 -10.42
CA ILE A 19 -13.25 -4.62 -9.28
C ILE A 19 -12.29 -5.68 -8.74
N ILE A 20 -11.64 -6.46 -9.61
CA ILE A 20 -10.62 -7.44 -9.20
C ILE A 20 -9.50 -6.75 -8.43
N MET A 21 -9.03 -5.61 -8.92
CA MET A 21 -8.03 -4.79 -8.21
C MET A 21 -8.53 -4.35 -6.84
N GLY A 22 -9.80 -3.98 -6.70
CA GLY A 22 -10.39 -3.63 -5.39
C GLY A 22 -10.40 -4.80 -4.42
N ILE A 23 -10.74 -6.01 -4.88
CA ILE A 23 -10.72 -7.24 -4.06
C ILE A 23 -9.30 -7.56 -3.61
N LEU A 24 -8.32 -7.52 -4.53
CA LEU A 24 -6.92 -7.75 -4.21
C LEU A 24 -6.41 -6.73 -3.20
N LEU A 25 -6.72 -5.45 -3.40
CA LEU A 25 -6.30 -4.37 -2.51
C LEU A 25 -6.88 -4.55 -1.11
N ALA A 26 -8.13 -5.00 -0.98
CA ALA A 26 -8.73 -5.32 0.33
C ALA A 26 -8.07 -6.52 1.01
N PHE A 27 -7.82 -7.60 0.26
CA PHE A 27 -7.16 -8.80 0.80
C PHE A 27 -5.75 -8.49 1.31
N PHE A 28 -4.94 -7.77 0.52
CA PHE A 28 -3.59 -7.40 0.95
C PHE A 28 -3.57 -6.34 2.03
N THR A 29 -4.57 -5.45 2.08
CA THR A 29 -4.76 -4.54 3.23
C THR A 29 -4.98 -5.33 4.52
N LEU A 30 -5.78 -6.39 4.47
CA LEU A 30 -6.02 -7.25 5.64
C LEU A 30 -4.75 -7.98 6.09
N LEU A 31 -3.97 -8.53 5.15
CA LEU A 31 -2.68 -9.15 5.48
C LEU A 31 -1.70 -8.16 6.12
N TYR A 32 -1.61 -6.95 5.57
CA TYR A 32 -0.75 -5.90 6.12
C TYR A 32 -1.20 -5.44 7.50
N VAL A 33 -2.51 -5.28 7.72
CA VAL A 33 -3.06 -4.94 9.05
C VAL A 33 -2.77 -6.03 10.07
N ILE A 34 -2.85 -7.31 9.69
CA ILE A 34 -2.48 -8.43 10.57
C ILE A 34 -0.99 -8.38 10.91
N GLY A 35 -0.11 -8.22 9.91
CA GLY A 35 1.33 -8.13 10.13
C GLY A 35 1.71 -6.95 11.02
N ALA A 36 1.33 -5.74 10.60
CA ALA A 36 1.62 -4.51 11.31
C ALA A 36 0.99 -4.49 12.72
N GLY A 37 -0.23 -5.01 12.87
CA GLY A 37 -0.91 -5.12 14.16
C GLY A 37 -0.20 -6.08 15.12
N ARG A 38 0.34 -7.19 14.61
CA ARG A 38 1.16 -8.11 15.41
C ARG A 38 2.47 -7.47 15.85
N VAL A 39 3.18 -6.80 14.96
CA VAL A 39 4.41 -6.04 15.27
C VAL A 39 4.16 -5.05 16.40
N ILE A 40 3.13 -4.20 16.28
CA ILE A 40 2.77 -3.21 17.30
C ILE A 40 2.44 -3.86 18.66
N THR A 41 1.69 -4.96 18.63
CA THR A 41 1.26 -5.65 19.86
C THR A 41 2.44 -6.26 20.59
N LEU A 42 3.37 -6.86 19.86
CA LEU A 42 4.51 -7.60 20.40
C LEU A 42 5.63 -6.67 20.87
N GLU A 43 5.88 -5.58 20.16
CA GLU A 43 6.92 -4.61 20.54
C GLU A 43 6.53 -3.74 21.74
N HIS A 44 5.24 -3.70 22.12
CA HIS A 44 4.69 -2.85 23.18
C HIS A 44 5.12 -1.37 23.11
N ASN A 45 5.65 -0.92 21.97
CA ASN A 45 6.31 0.36 21.81
C ASN A 45 5.61 1.19 20.73
N PHE A 46 4.53 1.85 21.13
CA PHE A 46 3.81 2.79 20.29
C PHE A 46 4.56 4.10 20.03
N LYS A 47 5.66 4.38 20.75
CA LYS A 47 6.26 5.73 20.75
C LYS A 47 6.97 6.10 19.46
N HIS A 48 7.50 5.14 18.70
CA HIS A 48 8.20 5.40 17.43
C HIS A 48 7.73 4.49 16.29
N ALA A 49 8.24 3.26 16.17
CA ALA A 49 7.91 2.39 15.05
C ALA A 49 6.41 2.03 14.99
N GLY A 50 5.81 1.76 16.15
CA GLY A 50 4.39 1.39 16.23
C GLY A 50 3.42 2.48 15.74
N PHE A 51 3.76 3.76 15.89
CA PHE A 51 2.91 4.86 15.41
C PHE A 51 2.88 4.93 13.88
N ALA A 52 4.02 4.72 13.22
CA ALA A 52 4.10 4.68 11.76
C ALA A 52 3.30 3.49 11.18
N HIS A 53 3.44 2.31 11.78
CA HIS A 53 2.64 1.14 11.43
C HIS A 53 1.15 1.40 11.61
N PHE A 54 0.74 2.04 12.71
CA PHE A 54 -0.65 2.39 13.01
C PHE A 54 -1.25 3.35 11.98
N LEU A 55 -0.55 4.44 11.64
CA LEU A 55 -1.00 5.36 10.59
C LEU A 55 -1.13 4.64 9.24
N GLY A 56 -0.16 3.80 8.91
CA GLY A 56 -0.22 2.97 7.70
C GLY A 56 -1.45 2.08 7.66
N MET A 57 -1.82 1.43 8.77
CA MET A 57 -3.03 0.61 8.87
C MET A 57 -4.30 1.44 8.68
N LEU A 58 -4.42 2.57 9.40
CA LEU A 58 -5.60 3.43 9.35
C LEU A 58 -5.85 3.94 7.93
N PHE A 59 -4.83 4.51 7.29
CA PHE A 59 -4.95 5.03 5.94
C PHE A 59 -5.20 3.92 4.91
N SER A 60 -4.59 2.74 5.10
CA SER A 60 -4.82 1.60 4.21
C SER A 60 -6.27 1.12 4.23
N ILE A 61 -6.86 0.99 5.42
CA ILE A 61 -8.27 0.59 5.57
C ILE A 61 -9.19 1.62 4.92
N ILE A 62 -8.99 2.90 5.23
CA ILE A 62 -9.80 3.99 4.66
C ILE A 62 -9.70 3.98 3.13
N THR A 63 -8.49 3.88 2.59
CA THR A 63 -8.25 3.89 1.14
C THR A 63 -8.86 2.68 0.44
N ALA A 64 -8.79 1.49 1.04
CA ALA A 64 -9.44 0.30 0.50
C ALA A 64 -10.96 0.47 0.42
N ILE A 65 -11.59 0.98 1.50
CA ILE A 65 -13.03 1.27 1.52
C ILE A 65 -13.40 2.32 0.48
N CYS A 66 -12.63 3.41 0.39
CA CYS A 66 -12.88 4.48 -0.58
C CYS A 66 -12.74 3.98 -2.02
N TYR A 67 -11.74 3.14 -2.32
CA TYR A 67 -11.54 2.55 -3.63
C TYR A 67 -12.69 1.59 -4.00
N ILE A 68 -13.12 0.72 -3.09
CA ILE A 68 -14.27 -0.17 -3.32
C ILE A 68 -15.56 0.62 -3.54
N SER A 69 -15.77 1.68 -2.76
CA SER A 69 -16.94 2.55 -2.87
C SER A 69 -17.08 3.18 -4.26
N LEU A 70 -15.98 3.37 -4.99
CA LEU A 70 -15.97 3.89 -6.37
C LEU A 70 -16.82 3.05 -7.34
N HIS A 71 -17.01 1.76 -7.05
CA HIS A 71 -17.83 0.85 -7.87
C HIS A 71 -19.33 1.01 -7.64
N PHE A 72 -19.73 1.51 -6.47
CA PHE A 72 -21.13 1.67 -6.08
C PHE A 72 -21.63 3.11 -6.23
N VAL A 73 -20.74 4.09 -6.15
CA VAL A 73 -21.12 5.51 -6.19
C VAL A 73 -21.35 5.98 -7.65
N PRO A 74 -22.43 6.75 -7.91
CA PRO A 74 -22.72 7.27 -9.24
C PRO A 74 -21.57 8.13 -9.81
N ARG A 75 -21.37 8.00 -11.13
CA ARG A 75 -20.27 8.62 -11.90
C ARG A 75 -20.23 10.16 -11.93
N LYS A 76 -21.07 10.86 -11.16
CA LYS A 76 -21.11 12.33 -11.11
C LYS A 76 -20.20 12.93 -10.02
N ALA A 77 -19.65 12.11 -9.11
CA ALA A 77 -18.80 12.59 -8.01
C ALA A 77 -17.32 12.75 -8.43
N TYR A 78 -16.98 13.79 -9.20
CA TYR A 78 -15.59 14.10 -9.58
C TYR A 78 -14.72 14.44 -8.36
N ARG A 79 -15.29 15.12 -7.35
CA ARG A 79 -14.60 15.44 -6.09
C ARG A 79 -14.16 14.18 -5.34
N LEU A 80 -14.96 13.11 -5.41
CA LEU A 80 -14.63 11.82 -4.80
C LEU A 80 -13.42 11.17 -5.47
N LEU A 81 -13.29 11.28 -6.80
CA LEU A 81 -12.12 10.74 -7.52
C LEU A 81 -10.81 11.46 -7.12
N TYR A 82 -10.86 12.78 -6.96
CA TYR A 82 -9.72 13.55 -6.44
C TYR A 82 -9.37 13.15 -5.01
N PHE A 83 -10.38 13.03 -4.15
CA PHE A 83 -10.20 12.58 -2.77
C PHE A 83 -9.54 11.18 -2.70
N ILE A 84 -10.04 10.21 -3.48
CA ILE A 84 -9.46 8.86 -3.55
C ILE A 84 -8.01 8.91 -4.03
N SER A 85 -7.71 9.76 -5.02
CA SER A 85 -6.34 9.91 -5.53
C SER A 85 -5.38 10.43 -4.45
N VAL A 86 -5.79 11.44 -3.68
CA VAL A 86 -5.00 11.97 -2.56
C VAL A 86 -4.83 10.90 -1.48
N MET A 87 -5.89 10.17 -1.15
CA MET A 87 -5.84 9.09 -0.15
C MET A 87 -4.90 7.96 -0.57
N LEU A 88 -4.90 7.56 -1.84
CA LEU A 88 -3.95 6.59 -2.38
C LEU A 88 -2.50 7.06 -2.22
N VAL A 89 -2.21 8.33 -2.51
CA VAL A 89 -0.85 8.90 -2.36
C VAL A 89 -0.41 8.94 -0.89
N LEU A 90 -1.28 9.43 0.01
CA LEU A 90 -0.98 9.45 1.45
C LEU A 90 -0.76 8.03 1.99
N THR A 91 -1.59 7.08 1.56
CA THR A 91 -1.44 5.68 1.96
C THR A 91 -0.13 5.10 1.47
N MET A 92 0.26 5.35 0.21
CA MET A 92 1.56 4.92 -0.30
C MET A 92 2.71 5.48 0.54
N PHE A 93 2.64 6.75 0.94
CA PHE A 93 3.65 7.35 1.81
C PHE A 93 3.76 6.66 3.16
N PHE A 94 2.63 6.45 3.86
CA PHE A 94 2.64 5.81 5.18
C PHE A 94 3.01 4.32 5.12
N VAL A 95 2.53 3.58 4.10
CA VAL A 95 2.88 2.18 3.91
C VAL A 95 4.36 2.03 3.53
N ALA A 96 4.90 2.91 2.69
CA ALA A 96 6.33 2.91 2.35
C ALA A 96 7.20 3.26 3.56
N HIS A 97 6.76 4.21 4.40
CA HIS A 97 7.47 4.53 5.64
C HIS A 97 7.47 3.35 6.61
N SER A 98 6.31 2.72 6.83
CA SER A 98 6.15 1.49 7.61
C SER A 98 7.03 0.34 7.08
N MET A 99 7.06 0.13 5.77
CA MET A 99 7.95 -0.84 5.12
C MET A 99 9.43 -0.50 5.32
N GLY A 100 9.79 0.78 5.28
CA GLY A 100 11.15 1.26 5.50
C GLY A 100 11.67 1.01 6.92
N LEU A 101 10.77 0.91 7.90
CA LEU A 101 11.09 0.52 9.28
C LEU A 101 11.23 -1.00 9.43
N ALA A 102 10.37 -1.79 8.77
CA ALA A 102 10.45 -3.25 8.79
C ALA A 102 11.66 -3.80 8.00
N GLY A 103 12.08 -3.12 6.92
CA GLY A 103 13.11 -3.58 5.99
C GLY A 103 14.48 -3.90 6.65
N PRO A 104 15.06 -2.99 7.46
CA PRO A 104 16.30 -3.26 8.18
C PRO A 104 16.20 -4.45 9.13
N VAL A 105 15.07 -4.60 9.84
CA VAL A 105 14.84 -5.73 10.77
C VAL A 105 14.80 -7.06 10.02
N VAL A 106 14.11 -7.12 8.87
CA VAL A 106 14.10 -8.32 8.01
C VAL A 106 15.51 -8.64 7.49
N SER A 107 16.28 -7.62 7.08
CA SER A 107 17.67 -7.81 6.67
C SER A 107 18.53 -8.37 7.80
N ASP A 108 18.32 -7.92 9.04
CA ASP A 108 19.05 -8.36 10.22
C ASP A 108 18.70 -9.80 10.62
N CYS A 109 17.41 -10.15 10.59
CA CYS A 109 16.94 -11.52 10.82
C CYS A 109 17.51 -12.52 9.80
N ASN A 110 17.66 -12.10 8.53
CA ASN A 110 18.28 -12.93 7.50
C ASN A 110 19.81 -13.06 7.68
N LEU A 111 20.49 -12.02 8.16
CA LEU A 111 21.92 -12.08 8.48
C LEU A 111 22.23 -13.02 9.65
N LEU A 112 21.30 -13.14 10.61
CA LEU A 112 21.39 -14.07 11.74
C LEU A 112 20.97 -15.50 11.39
N GLY A 113 20.54 -15.76 10.15
CA GLY A 113 20.09 -17.09 9.69
C GLY A 113 18.75 -17.53 10.29
N ILE A 114 18.01 -16.61 10.92
CA ILE A 114 16.69 -16.87 11.54
C ILE A 114 15.61 -16.96 10.45
N ILE A 115 15.81 -16.21 9.37
CA ILE A 115 15.03 -16.30 8.13
C ILE A 115 16.01 -16.71 7.03
N ASN A 116 15.69 -17.73 6.23
CA ASN A 116 16.58 -18.25 5.20
C ASN A 116 16.04 -17.92 3.79
N TYR A 117 16.16 -16.65 3.36
CA TYR A 117 15.98 -16.30 1.94
C TYR A 117 17.35 -16.07 1.31
N SER A 118 17.85 -17.11 0.63
CA SER A 118 19.22 -17.15 0.13
C SER A 118 19.54 -16.14 -0.98
N ASP A 119 18.58 -15.48 -1.65
CA ASP A 119 18.93 -14.70 -2.85
C ASP A 119 18.24 -13.33 -3.06
N ILE A 120 17.20 -12.96 -2.30
CA ILE A 120 16.53 -11.64 -2.47
C ILE A 120 17.19 -10.53 -1.60
N VAL A 121 17.91 -10.90 -0.54
CA VAL A 121 18.45 -9.97 0.48
C VAL A 121 19.90 -9.52 0.21
N LYS A 122 20.62 -10.13 -0.75
CA LYS A 122 22.02 -9.79 -1.05
C LYS A 122 22.22 -8.30 -1.38
N LYS A 123 21.20 -7.62 -1.91
CA LYS A 123 21.26 -6.18 -2.27
C LYS A 123 21.22 -5.23 -1.07
N TRP A 124 20.82 -5.70 0.12
CA TRP A 124 20.59 -4.86 1.32
C TRP A 124 21.62 -5.09 2.44
N ARG A 125 22.64 -5.92 2.18
CA ARG A 125 23.63 -6.39 3.16
C ARG A 125 24.44 -5.27 3.84
N ASN A 126 24.55 -4.10 3.21
CA ASN A 126 25.53 -3.05 3.58
C ASN A 126 24.96 -1.83 4.34
N MET A 127 23.72 -1.82 4.78
CA MET A 127 23.26 -0.78 5.71
C MET A 127 23.67 -1.17 7.13
N GLY A 128 24.62 -0.53 7.82
CA GLY A 128 24.85 -0.67 9.27
C GLY A 128 25.44 -2.01 9.81
N THR A 129 25.79 -2.02 11.11
CA THR A 129 26.39 -3.15 11.85
C THR A 129 25.47 -3.65 12.96
N VAL A 130 25.26 -4.97 13.03
CA VAL A 130 24.54 -5.66 14.12
C VAL A 130 25.46 -5.77 15.35
N GLY A 131 24.95 -5.46 16.53
CA GLY A 131 25.68 -5.53 17.80
C GLY A 131 25.02 -6.47 18.81
N VAL A 132 25.75 -6.89 19.84
CA VAL A 132 25.20 -7.66 20.96
C VAL A 132 25.40 -6.84 22.23
N ILE A 133 24.31 -6.53 22.94
CA ILE A 133 24.36 -5.81 24.22
C ILE A 133 23.81 -6.73 25.31
N PHE A 134 24.44 -6.71 26.49
CA PHE A 134 23.90 -7.38 27.66
C PHE A 134 22.80 -6.50 28.26
N ASN A 135 21.55 -6.96 28.19
CA ASN A 135 20.44 -6.26 28.82
C ASN A 135 20.41 -6.61 30.31
N ASN A 136 20.65 -5.61 31.16
CA ASN A 136 20.73 -5.78 32.60
C ASN A 136 19.35 -6.02 33.25
N GLU A 137 18.26 -5.59 32.60
CA GLU A 137 16.89 -5.79 33.08
C GLU A 137 16.40 -7.22 32.82
N THR A 138 16.77 -7.81 31.68
CA THR A 138 16.38 -9.19 31.32
C THR A 138 17.47 -10.24 31.61
N GLN A 139 18.60 -9.81 32.17
CA GLN A 139 19.81 -10.62 32.42
C GLN A 139 20.24 -11.48 31.22
N SER A 140 19.99 -11.01 30.00
CA SER A 140 20.19 -11.78 28.79
C SER A 140 20.90 -10.95 27.72
N LYS A 141 21.71 -11.62 26.90
CA LYS A 141 22.33 -10.99 25.74
C LYS A 141 21.25 -10.76 24.69
N GLN A 142 21.02 -9.50 24.35
CA GLN A 142 20.10 -9.10 23.29
C GLN A 142 20.90 -8.68 22.06
N VAL A 143 20.48 -9.17 20.89
CA VAL A 143 21.07 -8.74 19.62
C VAL A 143 20.36 -7.45 19.20
N ILE A 144 21.11 -6.38 19.03
CA ILE A 144 20.62 -5.09 18.59
C ILE A 144 20.85 -4.97 17.08
N GLY A 145 19.77 -4.71 16.36
CA GLY A 145 19.76 -4.52 14.94
C GLY A 145 20.26 -3.14 14.55
N LYS A 146 20.33 -2.90 13.25
CA LYS A 146 20.88 -1.68 12.64
C LYS A 146 20.09 -0.42 12.99
N LEU A 147 18.83 -0.57 13.40
CA LEU A 147 17.96 0.51 13.87
C LEU A 147 18.18 0.88 15.35
N GLY A 148 19.12 0.21 16.04
CA GLY A 148 19.35 0.43 17.46
C GLY A 148 18.30 -0.23 18.36
N GLU A 149 17.39 -1.01 17.79
CA GLU A 149 16.34 -1.76 18.48
C GLU A 149 16.68 -3.26 18.55
N PRO A 150 16.23 -3.98 19.59
CA PRO A 150 16.46 -5.42 19.70
C PRO A 150 15.79 -6.17 18.55
N ILE A 151 16.51 -7.11 17.92
CA ILE A 151 15.98 -7.94 16.83
C ILE A 151 15.04 -8.98 17.44
N GLN A 152 13.74 -8.77 17.26
CA GLN A 152 12.68 -9.66 17.71
C GLN A 152 11.60 -9.77 16.63
N HIS A 153 10.72 -10.77 16.73
CA HIS A 153 9.52 -10.88 15.88
C HIS A 153 9.78 -10.87 14.36
N CYS A 154 10.81 -11.64 13.95
CA CYS A 154 11.26 -11.70 12.56
C CYS A 154 10.16 -12.10 11.56
N VAL A 155 9.30 -13.04 11.92
CA VAL A 155 8.23 -13.55 11.03
C VAL A 155 7.16 -12.48 10.79
N GLU A 156 6.80 -11.75 11.84
CA GLU A 156 5.80 -10.68 11.79
C GLU A 156 6.32 -9.48 11.00
N GLN A 157 7.61 -9.15 11.16
CA GLN A 157 8.29 -8.10 10.39
C GLN A 157 8.42 -8.49 8.91
N GLU A 158 8.69 -9.77 8.60
CA GLU A 158 8.72 -10.28 7.23
C GLU A 158 7.34 -10.20 6.57
N LEU A 159 6.28 -10.65 7.26
CA LEU A 159 4.91 -10.57 6.78
C LEU A 159 4.51 -9.10 6.51
N THR A 160 4.86 -8.20 7.42
CA THR A 160 4.59 -6.76 7.29
C THR A 160 5.32 -6.16 6.09
N PHE A 161 6.59 -6.51 5.90
CA PHE A 161 7.38 -6.04 4.75
C PHE A 161 6.83 -6.56 3.42
N ALA A 162 6.58 -7.86 3.31
CA ALA A 162 6.10 -8.48 2.08
C ALA A 162 4.70 -7.98 1.68
N SER A 163 3.79 -7.88 2.66
CA SER A 163 2.45 -7.36 2.42
C SER A 163 2.46 -5.86 2.07
N ALA A 164 3.28 -5.04 2.74
CA ALA A 164 3.44 -3.62 2.41
C ALA A 164 3.96 -3.42 0.99
N LEU A 165 4.95 -4.20 0.56
CA LEU A 165 5.50 -4.12 -0.79
C LEU A 165 4.45 -4.43 -1.87
N ILE A 166 3.69 -5.51 -1.70
CA ILE A 166 2.62 -5.87 -2.63
C ILE A 166 1.53 -4.78 -2.63
N MET A 167 1.18 -4.25 -1.46
CA MET A 167 0.22 -3.16 -1.34
C MET A 167 0.65 -1.91 -2.09
N LEU A 168 1.93 -1.50 -2.01
CA LEU A 168 2.43 -0.35 -2.76
C LEU A 168 2.27 -0.54 -4.27
N ILE A 169 2.57 -1.74 -4.77
CA ILE A 169 2.38 -2.08 -6.18
C ILE A 169 0.89 -1.97 -6.57
N LEU A 170 0.00 -2.55 -5.78
CA LEU A 170 -1.45 -2.47 -6.03
C LEU A 170 -1.99 -1.04 -5.95
N GLN A 171 -1.47 -0.21 -5.04
CA GLN A 171 -1.86 1.19 -4.89
C GLN A 171 -1.44 2.03 -6.11
N VAL A 172 -0.28 1.74 -6.72
CA VAL A 172 0.13 2.37 -7.99
C VAL A 172 -0.85 2.04 -9.11
N PHE A 173 -1.24 0.77 -9.25
CA PHE A 173 -2.24 0.36 -10.25
C PHE A 173 -3.62 1.00 -9.99
N ALA A 174 -4.06 1.03 -8.73
CA ALA A 174 -5.29 1.68 -8.32
C ALA A 174 -5.27 3.18 -8.63
N LEU A 175 -4.14 3.86 -8.42
CA LEU A 175 -3.97 5.27 -8.76
C LEU A 175 -4.12 5.49 -10.27
N PHE A 176 -3.44 4.69 -11.09
CA PHE A 176 -3.58 4.81 -12.55
C PHE A 176 -5.02 4.56 -13.02
N ASP A 177 -5.73 3.61 -12.42
CA ASP A 177 -7.14 3.37 -12.75
C ASP A 177 -8.03 4.58 -12.42
N VAL A 178 -7.91 5.12 -11.20
CA VAL A 178 -8.66 6.31 -10.77
C VAL A 178 -8.33 7.52 -11.65
N GLN A 179 -7.06 7.75 -11.97
CA GLN A 179 -6.62 8.84 -12.85
C GLN A 179 -7.16 8.69 -14.27
N LYS A 180 -7.18 7.47 -14.82
CA LYS A 180 -7.77 7.19 -16.14
C LYS A 180 -9.26 7.50 -16.17
N VAL A 181 -10.00 7.14 -15.12
CA VAL A 181 -11.43 7.48 -14.97
C VAL A 181 -11.62 8.99 -14.88
N LEU A 182 -10.77 9.68 -14.10
CA LEU A 182 -10.79 11.14 -13.95
C LEU A 182 -10.55 11.84 -15.31
N LEU A 183 -9.49 11.51 -16.02
CA LEU A 183 -9.13 12.08 -17.32
C LEU A 183 -10.24 11.88 -18.37
N THR A 184 -10.82 10.68 -18.41
CA THR A 184 -11.95 10.39 -19.32
C THR A 184 -13.13 11.30 -19.04
N ARG A 185 -13.42 11.60 -17.77
CA ARG A 185 -14.53 12.47 -17.37
C ARG A 185 -14.25 13.94 -17.64
N VAL A 186 -13.03 14.41 -17.33
CA VAL A 186 -12.62 15.79 -17.64
C VAL A 186 -12.71 16.02 -19.14
N ARG A 187 -12.22 15.09 -19.97
CA ARG A 187 -12.35 15.18 -21.44
C ARG A 187 -13.81 15.21 -21.89
N SER A 188 -14.65 14.33 -21.34
CA SER A 188 -16.08 14.30 -21.65
C SER A 188 -16.78 15.62 -21.32
N LYS A 189 -16.43 16.25 -20.19
CA LYS A 189 -16.94 17.57 -19.80
C LYS A 189 -16.40 18.69 -20.69
N THR A 190 -15.08 18.82 -20.81
CA THR A 190 -14.42 19.92 -21.53
C THR A 190 -14.74 19.93 -23.02
N TYR A 191 -14.88 18.77 -23.65
CA TYR A 191 -15.21 18.71 -25.07
C TYR A 191 -16.73 18.62 -25.28
N GLY A 192 -17.45 17.86 -24.45
CA GLY A 192 -18.91 17.71 -24.56
C GLY A 192 -19.69 19.00 -24.29
N GLU A 193 -19.31 19.76 -23.25
CA GLU A 193 -19.94 21.08 -22.99
C GLU A 193 -19.58 22.09 -24.07
N ARG A 194 -18.37 22.01 -24.65
CA ARG A 194 -17.97 22.87 -25.78
C ARG A 194 -18.81 22.64 -27.04
N PHE A 195 -19.22 21.40 -27.33
CA PHE A 195 -20.11 21.13 -28.48
C PHE A 195 -21.51 21.68 -28.24
N VAL A 196 -21.99 21.67 -27.00
CA VAL A 196 -23.28 22.28 -26.60
C VAL A 196 -23.20 23.82 -26.65
N GLU A 197 -22.09 24.41 -26.17
CA GLU A 197 -21.85 25.86 -26.26
C GLU A 197 -21.62 26.35 -27.70
N MET A 198 -21.03 25.52 -28.56
CA MET A 198 -20.84 25.83 -29.98
C MET A 198 -22.10 25.56 -30.82
N GLY A 199 -23.22 25.19 -30.20
CA GLY A 199 -24.51 25.02 -30.89
C GLY A 199 -24.55 23.87 -31.91
N ILE A 200 -23.59 22.96 -31.88
CA ILE A 200 -23.58 21.78 -32.74
C ILE A 200 -24.37 20.69 -32.04
N SER A 201 -25.70 20.75 -32.17
CA SER A 201 -26.57 19.60 -31.93
C SER A 201 -26.56 18.72 -33.18
N ASN A 202 -26.28 17.43 -33.01
CA ASN A 202 -26.53 16.44 -34.07
C ASN A 202 -27.98 16.45 -34.52
#